data_AF-A0A8J3YEF1-F1
#
_entry.id   AF-A0A8J3YEF1-F1
#
_cell.length_a   1.000
_cell.length_b   1.000
_cell.length_c   1.000
_cell.angle_alpha   90.00
_cell.angle_beta   90.00
_cell.angle_gamma   90.00
#
_symmetry.space_group_name_H-M   'P 1'
#
loop_
_entity.id
_entity.type
_entity.pdbx_description
1 polymer ?
#
loop_
_entity_poly.entity_id
_entity_poly.type
_entity_poly.pdbx_seq_one_letter_code
_entity_poly.pdbx_strand_id
1 'polypeptide(L)'
;MRGRLGAGFRPAAPDRPSLLHRLAARDRLAARDPHSLLDRRPLHNPPAARDHISARDRFPALDQPSLLPRSAAPDRRSLRHRLAARGHIAVRDQLAARVVVAPARRGLAPLAPGLMARLVPTAAARLAPRFAARLVPRFVGRLVARVAARRRRLLRRLVVLVAAAGVLGAATAGAAGAWVRAQAEGHLHSVATVSAAPVALVLGTQVDPDGRPSEFLAARLAVARDLYVTGRVRAILVSGDHMRWEYDEPQAMADWLVAAGVPERHVVLDHAGFDTYDSCARAARVFGVRQAIVVTQTFHLARAVTLCRRLGVDAAGVGDDTVARYRLPWFAASAREQLAHVKAVADLVSGRDPVHLGRQETGVADALTS
;
A
#
# COMPACT_ATOMS: atom_id res chain seq x y z
N MET A 1 -55.22 70.69 23.65
CA MET A 1 -55.09 70.68 22.16
C MET A 1 -53.86 71.48 21.77
N ARG A 2 -53.00 70.89 20.93
CA ARG A 2 -51.93 71.50 20.10
C ARG A 2 -50.73 72.20 20.79
N GLY A 3 -49.57 71.53 20.75
CA GLY A 3 -48.24 72.14 20.75
C GLY A 3 -47.35 71.28 19.82
N ARG A 4 -47.19 71.71 18.56
CA ARG A 4 -46.01 72.34 17.93
C ARG A 4 -44.87 71.37 17.58
N LEU A 5 -44.60 71.39 16.28
CA LEU A 5 -43.59 70.65 15.50
C LEU A 5 -42.17 71.06 15.91
N GLY A 6 -41.33 70.07 16.19
CA GLY A 6 -39.88 70.22 16.39
C GLY A 6 -39.12 69.58 15.22
N ALA A 7 -38.18 70.34 14.67
CA ALA A 7 -37.43 70.04 13.47
C ALA A 7 -36.25 69.08 13.68
N GLY A 8 -35.93 68.32 12.63
CA GLY A 8 -34.58 68.09 12.13
C GLY A 8 -33.58 67.30 12.99
N PHE A 9 -33.47 66.00 12.71
CA PHE A 9 -32.22 65.26 12.96
C PHE A 9 -31.96 64.29 11.80
N ARG A 10 -30.97 64.59 10.95
CA ARG A 10 -30.40 63.66 9.95
C ARG A 10 -29.09 63.12 10.52
N PRO A 11 -28.91 61.80 10.70
CA PRO A 11 -27.61 61.25 11.06
C PRO A 11 -26.65 61.32 9.86
N ALA A 12 -25.43 61.78 10.11
CA ALA A 12 -24.34 61.78 9.15
C ALA A 12 -23.90 60.35 8.81
N ALA A 13 -23.66 60.07 7.53
CA ALA A 13 -23.10 58.81 7.07
C ALA A 13 -21.61 58.71 7.46
N PRO A 14 -21.08 57.52 7.79
CA PRO A 14 -19.66 57.37 8.08
C PRO A 14 -18.82 57.50 6.79
N ASP A 15 -17.78 58.32 6.85
CA ASP A 15 -16.78 58.51 5.80
C ASP A 15 -16.14 57.18 5.40
N ARG A 16 -16.31 56.79 4.14
CA ARG A 16 -15.58 55.66 3.54
C ARG A 16 -14.25 56.18 2.98
N PRO A 17 -13.08 55.70 3.44
CA PRO A 17 -11.80 56.11 2.87
C PRO A 17 -11.69 55.67 1.40
N SER A 18 -11.17 56.59 0.59
CA SER A 18 -11.00 56.45 -0.86
C SER A 18 -10.12 55.25 -1.23
N LEU A 19 -10.35 54.71 -2.42
CA LEU A 19 -9.69 53.51 -2.95
C LEU A 19 -8.15 53.63 -2.99
N LEU A 20 -7.63 54.86 -3.07
CA LEU A 20 -6.20 55.18 -3.09
C LEU A 20 -5.52 54.96 -1.72
N HIS A 21 -6.26 55.09 -0.60
CA HIS A 21 -5.72 54.83 0.73
C HIS A 21 -5.57 53.33 1.03
N ARG A 22 -6.34 52.48 0.33
CA ARG A 22 -6.27 51.01 0.45
C ARG A 22 -5.14 50.37 -0.35
N LEU A 23 -4.62 51.05 -1.37
CA LEU A 23 -3.48 50.56 -2.16
C LEU A 23 -2.14 50.88 -1.48
N ALA A 24 -2.01 52.05 -0.84
CA ALA A 24 -0.79 52.43 -0.12
C ALA A 24 -0.50 51.62 1.15
N ALA A 25 -1.52 51.01 1.77
CA ALA A 25 -1.34 50.12 2.93
C ALA A 25 -0.90 48.69 2.54
N ARG A 26 -1.07 48.30 1.27
CA ARG A 26 -0.70 46.97 0.77
C ARG A 26 0.79 46.86 0.41
N ASP A 27 1.41 47.96 -0.01
CA ASP A 27 2.83 47.97 -0.40
C ASP A 27 3.80 48.07 0.78
N ARG A 28 3.35 48.41 2.00
CA ARG A 28 4.20 48.46 3.19
C ARG A 28 4.33 47.13 3.95
N LEU A 29 3.63 46.08 3.54
CA LEU A 29 3.72 44.73 4.12
C LEU A 29 4.55 43.76 3.26
N ALA A 30 4.99 44.16 2.06
CA ALA A 30 5.70 43.31 1.11
C ALA A 30 7.24 43.47 1.11
N ALA A 31 7.79 44.28 2.03
CA ALA A 31 9.24 44.47 2.17
C ALA A 31 9.72 43.99 3.54
N ARG A 32 9.78 42.67 3.74
CA ARG A 32 10.65 42.05 4.75
C ARG A 32 11.46 40.95 4.09
N ASP A 33 12.77 41.17 4.14
CA ASP A 33 13.86 40.37 3.61
C ASP A 33 13.81 38.89 4.10
N PRO A 34 13.85 37.88 3.21
CA PRO A 34 13.85 36.47 3.60
C PRO A 34 15.20 35.92 4.11
N HIS A 35 16.27 36.72 4.18
CA HIS A 35 17.64 36.22 4.46
C HIS A 35 18.27 36.75 5.76
N SER A 36 17.61 36.65 6.91
CA SER A 36 18.23 36.99 8.22
C SER A 36 17.89 36.09 9.41
N LEU A 37 17.70 34.78 9.18
CA LEU A 37 17.53 33.79 10.27
C LEU A 37 18.51 32.61 10.18
N LEU A 38 19.76 32.90 9.85
CA LEU A 38 20.90 31.99 10.02
C LEU A 38 21.88 32.57 11.03
N ASP A 39 21.44 32.74 12.28
CA ASP A 39 22.38 32.81 13.40
C ASP A 39 21.70 32.33 14.69
N ARG A 40 21.71 31.00 14.90
CA ARG A 40 21.59 30.41 16.23
C ARG A 40 22.58 29.26 16.34
N ARG A 41 23.66 29.53 17.07
CA ARG A 41 24.64 28.54 17.52
C ARG A 41 23.94 27.41 18.31
N PRO A 42 24.45 26.17 18.26
CA PRO A 42 23.88 25.06 19.01
C PRO A 42 24.10 25.29 20.52
N LEU A 43 23.00 25.27 21.28
CA LEU A 43 23.03 25.21 22.73
C LEU A 43 23.47 23.80 23.15
N HIS A 44 24.69 23.72 23.66
CA HIS A 44 25.19 22.58 24.41
C HIS A 44 24.54 22.62 25.80
N ASN A 45 23.75 21.61 26.16
CA ASN A 45 23.25 21.45 27.54
C ASN A 45 23.84 20.16 28.13
N PRO A 46 24.39 20.21 29.35
CA PRO A 46 24.91 19.03 30.04
C PRO A 46 23.77 18.17 30.61
N PRO A 47 24.00 16.87 30.89
CA PRO A 47 22.96 15.98 31.37
C PRO A 47 22.57 16.33 32.81
N ALA A 48 21.29 16.65 33.02
CA ALA A 48 20.68 16.69 34.34
C ALA A 48 20.39 15.25 34.79
N ALA A 49 21.08 14.83 35.86
CA ALA A 49 20.74 13.63 36.61
C ALA A 49 19.31 13.75 37.14
N ARG A 50 18.43 12.81 36.76
CA ARG A 50 17.16 12.58 37.44
C ARG A 50 16.90 11.09 37.55
N ASP A 51 16.49 10.73 38.75
CA ASP A 51 16.32 9.39 39.26
C ASP A 51 15.41 8.54 38.37
N HIS A 52 15.93 7.39 37.95
CA HIS A 52 15.18 6.37 37.26
C HIS A 52 14.20 5.70 38.23
N ILE A 53 12.96 6.20 38.31
CA ILE A 53 11.83 5.35 38.67
C ILE A 53 11.51 4.53 37.42
N SER A 54 11.85 3.24 37.49
CA SER A 54 11.76 2.29 36.39
C SER A 54 10.35 2.21 35.82
N ALA A 55 10.22 2.31 34.50
CA ALA A 55 9.01 2.03 33.74
C ALA A 55 8.53 0.56 33.84
N ARG A 56 9.18 -0.28 34.67
CA ARG A 56 8.74 -1.66 34.96
C ARG A 56 7.46 -1.75 35.78
N ASP A 57 7.09 -0.72 36.53
CA ASP A 57 6.07 -0.87 37.57
C ASP A 57 4.64 -0.45 37.17
N ARG A 58 4.39 -0.10 35.89
CA ARG A 58 3.03 0.33 35.48
C ARG A 58 2.22 -0.63 34.62
N PHE A 59 2.80 -1.56 33.87
CA PHE A 59 1.99 -2.50 33.11
C PHE A 59 2.70 -3.85 32.91
N PRO A 60 2.01 -4.99 33.16
CA PRO A 60 2.56 -6.30 32.80
C PRO A 60 2.71 -6.37 31.29
N ALA A 61 3.85 -6.90 30.85
CA ALA A 61 4.21 -7.13 29.47
C ALA A 61 3.02 -7.71 28.67
N LEU A 62 2.80 -7.17 27.47
CA LEU A 62 1.93 -7.81 26.49
C LEU A 62 2.47 -9.23 26.26
N ASP A 63 1.78 -10.23 26.83
CA ASP A 63 2.05 -11.65 26.56
C ASP A 63 1.89 -11.89 25.06
N GLN A 64 3.01 -11.96 24.34
CA GLN A 64 3.04 -12.37 22.94
C GLN A 64 3.21 -13.89 22.88
N PRO A 65 2.18 -14.67 22.47
CA PRO A 65 2.45 -15.99 21.93
C PRO A 65 3.17 -15.81 20.59
N SER A 66 4.41 -16.29 20.54
CA SER A 66 5.26 -16.36 19.35
C SER A 66 4.55 -17.09 18.20
N LEU A 67 3.89 -16.36 17.31
CA LEU A 67 3.34 -16.86 16.06
C LEU A 67 4.31 -16.60 14.91
N LEU A 68 5.47 -17.25 14.97
CA LEU A 68 6.20 -17.62 13.77
C LEU A 68 5.89 -19.08 13.49
N PRO A 69 5.29 -19.45 12.35
CA PRO A 69 5.31 -20.84 11.93
C PRO A 69 6.77 -21.20 11.67
N ARG A 70 7.34 -22.05 12.53
CA ARG A 70 8.57 -22.79 12.19
C ARG A 70 8.28 -23.49 10.87
N SER A 71 8.90 -23.01 9.80
CA SER A 71 8.94 -23.68 8.51
C SER A 71 9.66 -25.01 8.70
N ALA A 72 8.86 -26.06 8.91
CA ALA A 72 9.33 -27.42 8.82
C ALA A 72 9.88 -27.65 7.41
N ALA A 73 11.19 -27.90 7.33
CA ALA A 73 11.81 -28.43 6.12
C ALA A 73 11.06 -29.69 5.68
N PRO A 74 10.79 -29.89 4.38
CA PRO A 74 10.08 -31.07 3.94
C PRO A 74 10.95 -32.32 4.15
N ASP A 75 10.45 -33.21 5.01
CA ASP A 75 10.99 -34.54 5.25
C ASP A 75 11.07 -35.33 3.94
N ARG A 76 12.30 -35.68 3.55
CA ARG A 76 12.64 -36.38 2.29
C ARG A 76 12.16 -37.84 2.23
N ARG A 77 11.36 -38.32 3.20
CA ARG A 77 10.91 -39.72 3.27
C ARG A 77 9.48 -40.04 2.84
N SER A 78 8.65 -39.08 2.42
CA SER A 78 7.26 -39.37 2.01
C SER A 78 6.96 -39.32 0.50
N LEU A 79 7.96 -39.08 -0.36
CA LEU A 79 7.77 -39.05 -1.83
C LEU A 79 7.92 -40.40 -2.54
N ARG A 80 8.20 -41.50 -1.81
CA ARG A 80 8.40 -42.84 -2.40
C ARG A 80 7.17 -43.76 -2.36
N HIS A 81 6.06 -43.34 -1.74
CA HIS A 81 4.87 -44.19 -1.60
C HIS A 81 3.62 -43.73 -2.38
N ARG A 82 3.70 -42.69 -3.23
CA ARG A 82 2.55 -42.22 -4.05
C ARG A 82 2.76 -42.28 -5.57
N LEU A 83 3.76 -43.03 -6.04
CA LEU A 83 3.95 -43.33 -7.47
C LEU A 83 4.09 -44.84 -7.78
N ALA A 84 3.60 -45.69 -6.88
CA ALA A 84 3.53 -47.15 -7.09
C ALA A 84 2.07 -47.64 -6.99
N ALA A 85 1.19 -47.09 -7.82
CA ALA A 85 -0.13 -47.66 -8.08
C ALA A 85 -0.72 -47.03 -9.35
N ARG A 86 -0.33 -47.55 -10.52
CA ARG A 86 -1.17 -47.77 -11.72
C ARG A 86 -0.29 -48.01 -12.96
N GLY A 87 -0.25 -49.28 -13.39
CA GLY A 87 -0.29 -49.62 -14.81
C GLY A 87 1.03 -49.86 -15.53
N HIS A 88 1.76 -50.92 -15.15
CA HIS A 88 2.57 -51.65 -16.13
C HIS A 88 1.62 -52.50 -16.99
N ILE A 89 1.66 -52.32 -18.31
CA ILE A 89 1.31 -53.37 -19.28
C ILE A 89 2.61 -53.76 -19.96
N ALA A 90 3.08 -54.96 -19.62
CA ALA A 90 4.17 -55.66 -20.27
C ALA A 90 3.67 -56.32 -21.55
N VAL A 91 4.45 -56.27 -22.64
CA VAL A 91 4.67 -57.42 -23.54
C VAL A 91 6.03 -57.23 -24.21
N ARG A 92 6.92 -58.20 -23.99
CA ARG A 92 8.17 -58.41 -24.73
C ARG A 92 8.02 -59.75 -25.47
N ASP A 93 8.55 -59.80 -26.68
CA ASP A 93 8.94 -60.97 -27.49
C ASP A 93 8.23 -62.30 -27.22
N GLN A 94 7.43 -62.75 -28.18
CA GLN A 94 7.34 -64.14 -28.61
C GLN A 94 6.49 -64.22 -29.89
N LEU A 95 7.08 -64.68 -31.00
CA LEU A 95 6.48 -65.65 -31.93
C LEU A 95 7.43 -65.89 -33.11
N ALA A 96 8.32 -66.87 -32.90
CA ALA A 96 8.78 -67.74 -33.96
C ALA A 96 7.64 -68.67 -34.39
N ALA A 97 7.63 -69.00 -35.68
CA ALA A 97 7.13 -70.22 -36.28
C ALA A 97 5.68 -70.65 -35.97
N ARG A 98 4.80 -70.52 -36.97
CA ARG A 98 3.81 -71.57 -37.25
C ARG A 98 3.54 -71.65 -38.76
N VAL A 99 4.21 -72.64 -39.33
CA VAL A 99 3.86 -73.33 -40.57
C VAL A 99 2.44 -73.88 -40.43
N VAL A 100 1.56 -73.55 -41.37
CA VAL A 100 0.37 -74.36 -41.68
C VAL A 100 0.37 -74.64 -43.17
N VAL A 101 0.39 -75.93 -43.45
CA VAL A 101 0.38 -76.61 -44.73
C VAL A 101 -1.03 -76.61 -45.30
N ALA A 102 -1.18 -76.35 -46.61
CA ALA A 102 -2.33 -76.79 -47.41
C ALA A 102 -1.92 -76.87 -48.91
N PRO A 103 -2.55 -77.76 -49.69
CA PRO A 103 -1.79 -78.77 -50.43
C PRO A 103 -1.57 -78.48 -51.92
N ALA A 104 -0.53 -79.15 -52.43
CA ALA A 104 -0.21 -79.28 -53.84
C ALA A 104 -1.30 -80.03 -54.64
N ARG A 105 -1.59 -79.56 -55.85
CA ARG A 105 -1.94 -80.41 -56.99
C ARG A 105 -1.33 -79.87 -58.29
N ARG A 106 -0.52 -80.73 -58.92
CA ARG A 106 -0.33 -81.02 -60.36
C ARG A 106 -0.23 -79.79 -61.29
N GLY A 107 0.84 -79.51 -62.02
CA GLY A 107 1.89 -80.36 -62.58
C GLY A 107 2.05 -79.94 -64.04
N LEU A 108 3.26 -79.55 -64.46
CA LEU A 108 3.73 -79.57 -65.84
C LEU A 108 5.25 -79.25 -65.87
N ALA A 109 5.90 -79.85 -66.86
CA ALA A 109 7.30 -80.25 -66.99
C ALA A 109 8.37 -79.12 -66.99
N PRO A 110 9.67 -79.46 -66.82
CA PRO A 110 10.77 -78.50 -66.80
C PRO A 110 11.26 -78.20 -68.22
N LEU A 111 11.64 -76.95 -68.49
CA LEU A 111 12.47 -76.57 -69.63
C LEU A 111 13.73 -75.86 -69.13
N ALA A 112 14.82 -76.12 -69.86
CA ALA A 112 16.22 -76.11 -69.47
C ALA A 112 16.81 -74.75 -69.00
N PRO A 113 17.94 -74.78 -68.26
CA PRO A 113 18.68 -73.58 -67.88
C PRO A 113 19.63 -73.17 -69.00
N GLY A 114 19.53 -71.93 -69.46
CA GLY A 114 20.52 -71.41 -70.39
C GLY A 114 20.20 -70.04 -70.93
N LEU A 115 21.13 -69.11 -70.68
CA LEU A 115 21.39 -67.92 -71.48
C LEU A 115 20.47 -66.71 -71.22
N MET A 116 20.93 -65.81 -70.34
CA MET A 116 21.45 -64.51 -70.79
C MET A 116 21.85 -63.65 -69.59
N ALA A 117 23.15 -63.62 -69.33
CA ALA A 117 23.78 -62.51 -68.65
C ALA A 117 23.55 -61.24 -69.47
N ARG A 118 23.19 -60.16 -68.76
CA ARG A 118 23.39 -58.72 -69.03
C ARG A 118 22.08 -57.94 -68.97
N LEU A 119 21.90 -57.16 -67.90
CA LEU A 119 21.94 -55.70 -67.95
C LEU A 119 21.56 -55.09 -66.58
N VAL A 120 22.46 -54.25 -66.06
CA VAL A 120 22.26 -53.20 -65.04
C VAL A 120 22.12 -53.65 -63.57
N PRO A 121 23.23 -53.76 -62.82
CA PRO A 121 23.26 -53.08 -61.52
C PRO A 121 23.32 -51.56 -61.79
N THR A 122 22.86 -50.74 -60.85
CA THR A 122 23.06 -49.26 -60.85
C THR A 122 21.99 -48.34 -61.47
N ALA A 123 20.71 -48.58 -61.21
CA ALA A 123 19.72 -47.48 -61.23
C ALA A 123 19.14 -47.20 -59.83
N ALA A 124 18.76 -48.22 -59.07
CA ALA A 124 18.11 -48.03 -57.76
C ALA A 124 19.06 -47.57 -56.64
N ALA A 125 20.35 -47.95 -56.67
CA ALA A 125 21.30 -47.63 -55.60
C ALA A 125 21.96 -46.23 -55.72
N ARG A 126 21.80 -45.52 -56.84
CA ARG A 126 22.39 -44.18 -57.05
C ARG A 126 21.39 -43.02 -56.91
N LEU A 127 20.10 -43.30 -56.74
CA LEU A 127 19.04 -42.29 -56.60
C LEU A 127 18.55 -42.10 -55.15
N ALA A 128 18.76 -43.07 -54.26
CA ALA A 128 18.34 -42.99 -52.86
C ALA A 128 19.05 -41.89 -52.01
N PRO A 129 20.38 -41.67 -52.08
CA PRO A 129 21.03 -40.70 -51.20
C PRO A 129 20.79 -39.23 -51.63
N ARG A 130 20.46 -38.98 -52.89
CA ARG A 130 20.21 -37.61 -53.41
C ARG A 130 18.79 -37.11 -53.15
N PHE A 131 17.80 -38.00 -53.06
CA PHE A 131 16.43 -37.65 -52.67
C PHE A 131 16.29 -37.51 -51.15
N ALA A 132 16.91 -38.39 -50.36
CA ALA A 132 16.91 -38.31 -48.90
C ALA A 132 17.59 -37.03 -48.37
N ALA A 133 18.74 -36.64 -48.95
CA ALA A 133 19.47 -35.42 -48.56
C ALA A 133 18.72 -34.10 -48.86
N ARG A 134 17.72 -34.11 -49.76
CA ARG A 134 16.94 -32.92 -50.14
C ARG A 134 15.57 -32.81 -49.45
N LEU A 135 15.03 -33.91 -48.93
CA LEU A 135 13.70 -33.97 -48.30
C LEU A 135 13.74 -33.88 -46.78
N VAL A 136 14.74 -34.50 -46.13
CA VAL A 136 14.91 -34.45 -44.67
C VAL A 136 15.11 -33.01 -44.14
N PRO A 137 15.93 -32.14 -44.75
CA PRO A 137 16.10 -30.75 -44.28
C PRO A 137 14.82 -29.92 -44.42
N ARG A 138 13.99 -30.20 -45.43
CA ARG A 138 12.72 -29.50 -45.66
C ARG A 138 11.64 -29.90 -44.66
N PHE A 139 11.58 -31.19 -44.29
CA PHE A 139 10.62 -31.67 -43.31
C PHE A 139 11.00 -31.22 -41.88
N VAL A 140 12.29 -31.33 -41.53
CA VAL A 140 12.84 -30.82 -40.26
C VAL A 140 12.69 -29.29 -40.17
N GLY A 141 13.00 -28.55 -41.24
CA GLY A 141 12.82 -27.09 -41.29
C GLY A 141 11.36 -26.65 -41.11
N ARG A 142 10.39 -27.37 -41.71
CA ARG A 142 8.95 -27.12 -41.50
C ARG A 142 8.51 -27.42 -40.06
N LEU A 143 9.03 -28.48 -39.45
CA LEU A 143 8.74 -28.82 -38.05
C LEU A 143 9.33 -27.76 -37.10
N VAL A 144 10.59 -27.38 -37.29
CA VAL A 144 11.26 -26.30 -36.53
C VAL A 144 10.52 -24.98 -36.70
N ALA A 145 10.12 -24.62 -37.92
CA ALA A 145 9.33 -23.41 -38.18
C ALA A 145 7.95 -23.44 -37.51
N ARG A 146 7.26 -24.59 -37.49
CA ARG A 146 5.97 -24.78 -36.80
C ARG A 146 6.12 -24.67 -35.28
N VAL A 147 7.16 -25.27 -34.71
CA VAL A 147 7.48 -25.19 -33.27
C VAL A 147 7.84 -23.75 -32.90
N ALA A 148 8.69 -23.08 -33.69
CA ALA A 148 9.05 -21.67 -33.49
C ALA A 148 7.82 -20.75 -33.62
N ALA A 149 6.94 -20.98 -34.60
CA ALA A 149 5.69 -20.23 -34.75
C ALA A 149 4.71 -20.48 -33.60
N ARG A 150 4.60 -21.72 -33.09
CA ARG A 150 3.81 -22.05 -31.90
C ARG A 150 4.38 -21.35 -30.66
N ARG A 151 5.70 -21.37 -30.45
CA ARG A 151 6.38 -20.64 -29.38
C ARG A 151 6.13 -19.13 -29.47
N ARG A 152 6.28 -18.51 -30.65
CA ARG A 152 5.98 -17.08 -30.87
C ARG A 152 4.51 -16.75 -30.58
N ARG A 153 3.57 -17.60 -30.99
CA ARG A 153 2.14 -17.43 -30.66
C ARG A 153 1.87 -17.51 -29.17
N LEU A 154 2.49 -18.46 -28.46
CA LEU A 154 2.37 -18.59 -27.01
C LEU A 154 2.98 -17.38 -26.27
N LEU A 155 4.18 -16.94 -26.68
CA LEU A 155 4.80 -15.72 -26.14
C LEU A 155 3.95 -14.48 -26.38
N ARG A 156 3.39 -14.30 -27.59
CA ARG A 156 2.49 -13.18 -27.88
C ARG A 156 1.23 -13.23 -27.02
N ARG A 157 0.63 -14.41 -26.83
CA ARG A 157 -0.52 -14.57 -25.93
C ARG A 157 -0.16 -14.23 -24.49
N LEU A 158 1.00 -14.68 -24.00
CA LEU A 158 1.48 -14.33 -22.66
C LEU A 158 1.67 -12.82 -22.50
N VAL A 159 2.31 -12.16 -23.47
CA VAL A 159 2.49 -10.69 -23.46
C VAL A 159 1.14 -9.96 -23.44
N VAL A 160 0.18 -10.39 -24.27
CA VAL A 160 -1.18 -9.81 -24.28
C VAL A 160 -1.89 -10.02 -22.94
N LEU A 161 -1.78 -11.21 -22.34
CA LEU A 161 -2.39 -11.51 -21.04
C LEU A 161 -1.77 -10.67 -19.91
N VAL A 162 -0.44 -10.53 -19.89
CA VAL A 162 0.26 -9.68 -18.91
C VAL A 162 -0.13 -8.21 -19.10
N ALA A 163 -0.19 -7.74 -20.34
CA ALA A 163 -0.63 -6.37 -20.64
C ALA A 163 -2.09 -6.14 -20.22
N ALA A 164 -3.00 -7.07 -20.52
CA ALA A 164 -4.40 -6.99 -20.12
C ALA A 164 -4.57 -7.01 -18.59
N ALA A 165 -3.83 -7.87 -17.89
CA ALA A 165 -3.81 -7.88 -16.43
C ALA A 165 -3.27 -6.57 -15.84
N GLY A 166 -2.23 -5.98 -16.46
CA GLY A 166 -1.70 -4.68 -16.08
C GLY A 166 -2.71 -3.56 -16.25
N VAL A 167 -3.44 -3.52 -17.37
CA VAL A 167 -4.51 -2.55 -17.63
C VAL A 167 -5.64 -2.70 -16.61
N LEU A 168 -6.07 -3.93 -16.34
CA LEU A 168 -7.11 -4.20 -15.34
C LEU A 168 -6.66 -3.74 -13.94
N GLY A 169 -5.44 -4.08 -13.54
CA GLY A 169 -4.88 -3.65 -12.26
C GLY A 169 -4.82 -2.12 -12.11
N ALA A 170 -4.39 -1.42 -13.15
CA ALA A 170 -4.37 0.05 -13.17
C ALA A 170 -5.79 0.64 -13.09
N ALA A 171 -6.76 0.06 -13.81
CA ALA A 171 -8.16 0.48 -13.76
C ALA A 171 -8.76 0.27 -12.35
N THR A 172 -8.48 -0.87 -11.71
CA THR A 172 -8.92 -1.13 -10.33
C THR A 172 -8.32 -0.14 -9.33
N ALA A 173 -7.01 0.13 -9.41
CA ALA A 173 -6.36 1.12 -8.55
C ALA A 173 -6.90 2.53 -8.78
N GLY A 174 -7.13 2.91 -10.04
CA GLY A 174 -7.75 4.19 -10.41
C GLY A 174 -9.17 4.33 -9.86
N ALA A 175 -10.00 3.28 -9.99
CA ALA A 175 -11.36 3.25 -9.47
C ALA A 175 -11.39 3.34 -7.93
N ALA A 176 -10.55 2.57 -7.24
CA ALA A 176 -10.43 2.64 -5.79
C ALA A 176 -10.01 4.05 -5.31
N GLY A 177 -9.00 4.65 -5.96
CA GLY A 177 -8.57 6.01 -5.63
C GLY A 177 -9.58 7.09 -5.99
N ALA A 178 -10.38 6.91 -7.04
CA ALA A 178 -11.50 7.81 -7.34
C ALA A 178 -12.60 7.71 -6.27
N TRP A 179 -12.96 6.49 -5.89
CA TRP A 179 -13.94 6.24 -4.83
C TRP A 179 -13.49 6.84 -3.49
N VAL A 180 -12.26 6.57 -3.05
CA VAL A 180 -11.72 7.15 -1.79
C VAL A 180 -11.76 8.67 -1.81
N ARG A 181 -11.32 9.31 -2.90
CA ARG A 181 -11.36 10.78 -3.00
C ARG A 181 -12.78 11.33 -2.96
N ALA A 182 -13.72 10.67 -3.63
CA ALA A 182 -15.13 11.06 -3.60
C ALA A 182 -15.74 10.91 -2.19
N GLN A 183 -15.30 9.92 -1.40
CA GLN A 183 -15.76 9.76 -0.01
C GLN A 183 -15.19 10.80 0.95
N ALA A 184 -14.01 11.35 0.65
CA ALA A 184 -13.36 12.38 1.45
C ALA A 184 -13.73 13.82 1.02
N GLU A 185 -14.38 13.99 -0.12
CA GLU A 185 -14.79 15.29 -0.65
C GLU A 185 -15.68 16.04 0.34
N GLY A 186 -15.44 17.34 0.51
CA GLY A 186 -16.15 18.17 1.49
C GLY A 186 -15.69 18.00 2.95
N HIS A 187 -14.76 17.09 3.24
CA HIS A 187 -14.23 16.83 4.58
C HIS A 187 -12.74 17.16 4.74
N LEU A 188 -12.11 17.74 3.71
CA LEU A 188 -10.70 18.13 3.74
C LEU A 188 -10.58 19.65 3.94
N HIS A 189 -9.85 20.05 4.97
CA HIS A 189 -9.79 21.43 5.43
C HIS A 189 -8.35 21.84 5.77
N SER A 190 -8.16 23.16 5.96
CA SER A 190 -6.96 23.68 6.61
C SER A 190 -7.23 23.91 8.09
N VAL A 191 -6.16 24.13 8.88
CA VAL A 191 -6.28 24.55 10.29
C VAL A 191 -7.21 25.77 10.41
N ALA A 192 -7.17 26.71 9.47
CA ALA A 192 -7.99 27.91 9.52
C ALA A 192 -9.50 27.64 9.29
N THR A 193 -9.86 26.67 8.46
CA THR A 193 -11.24 26.46 7.99
C THR A 193 -11.98 25.29 8.62
N VAL A 194 -11.26 24.37 9.26
CA VAL A 194 -11.87 23.17 9.87
C VAL A 194 -12.77 23.52 11.06
N SER A 195 -13.98 22.96 11.13
CA SER A 195 -14.81 23.08 12.33
C SER A 195 -14.15 22.38 13.53
N ALA A 196 -14.36 22.89 14.73
CA ALA A 196 -13.78 22.28 15.94
C ALA A 196 -14.32 20.86 16.16
N ALA A 197 -13.46 19.97 16.64
CA ALA A 197 -13.78 18.61 17.07
C ALA A 197 -13.17 18.35 18.46
N PRO A 198 -13.66 17.38 19.23
CA PRO A 198 -13.08 17.08 20.54
C PRO A 198 -11.59 16.65 20.47
N VAL A 199 -11.25 15.83 19.47
CA VAL A 199 -9.96 15.14 19.38
C VAL A 199 -9.26 15.41 18.04
N ALA A 200 -7.95 15.63 18.06
CA ALA A 200 -7.09 15.44 16.89
C ALA A 200 -6.57 13.99 16.89
N LEU A 201 -6.81 13.23 15.82
CA LEU A 201 -6.20 11.92 15.61
C LEU A 201 -4.97 12.10 14.71
N VAL A 202 -3.77 11.99 15.28
CA VAL A 202 -2.52 12.12 14.53
C VAL A 202 -2.05 10.73 14.12
N LEU A 203 -1.94 10.50 12.82
CA LEU A 203 -1.43 9.24 12.31
C LEU A 203 0.10 9.23 12.34
N GLY A 204 0.67 8.11 12.75
CA GLY A 204 2.10 7.84 12.69
C GLY A 204 2.65 7.69 11.28
N THR A 205 3.97 7.87 11.14
CA THR A 205 4.75 7.49 9.97
C THR A 205 6.12 6.93 10.32
N GLN A 206 7.03 7.72 10.91
CA GLN A 206 8.41 7.30 11.11
C GLN A 206 9.08 8.12 12.21
N VAL A 207 9.73 7.40 13.13
CA VAL A 207 10.74 7.91 14.06
C VAL A 207 12.12 7.57 13.51
N ASP A 208 13.04 8.53 13.58
CA ASP A 208 14.42 8.36 13.14
C ASP A 208 15.22 7.51 14.13
N PRO A 209 16.39 6.94 13.74
CA PRO A 209 17.17 6.05 14.60
C PRO A 209 17.62 6.67 15.93
N ASP A 210 17.62 8.00 16.04
CA ASP A 210 17.94 8.73 17.26
C ASP A 210 16.73 8.93 18.20
N GLY A 211 15.58 8.34 17.87
CA GLY A 211 14.34 8.40 18.65
C GLY A 211 13.51 9.65 18.38
N ARG A 212 13.91 10.52 17.45
CA ARG A 212 13.17 11.75 17.15
C ARG A 212 12.13 11.53 16.06
N PRO A 213 11.00 12.25 16.08
CA PRO A 213 10.09 12.26 14.96
C PRO A 213 10.80 12.71 13.68
N SER A 214 10.68 11.91 12.60
CA SER A 214 11.12 12.33 11.27
C SER A 214 10.47 13.65 10.86
N GLU A 215 11.02 14.35 9.86
CA GLU A 215 10.42 15.61 9.40
C GLU A 215 8.95 15.47 8.97
N PHE A 216 8.57 14.32 8.39
CA PHE A 216 7.18 14.04 8.04
C PHE A 216 6.31 13.87 9.29
N LEU A 217 6.81 13.21 10.33
CA LEU A 217 6.07 13.04 11.58
C LEU A 217 5.98 14.36 12.36
N ALA A 218 7.09 15.08 12.50
CA ALA A 218 7.14 16.39 13.14
C ALA A 218 6.19 17.40 12.47
N ALA A 219 6.06 17.38 11.14
CA ALA A 219 5.12 18.25 10.42
C ALA A 219 3.65 17.92 10.75
N ARG A 220 3.29 16.64 10.91
CA ARG A 220 1.94 16.24 11.39
C ARG A 220 1.70 16.73 12.83
N LEU A 221 2.70 16.58 13.70
CA LEU A 221 2.61 17.01 15.10
C LEU A 221 2.49 18.54 15.22
N ALA A 222 3.15 19.29 14.33
CA ALA A 222 2.99 20.74 14.25
C ALA A 222 1.55 21.14 13.91
N VAL A 223 0.92 20.48 12.93
CA VAL A 223 -0.50 20.69 12.61
C VAL A 223 -1.40 20.37 13.81
N ALA A 224 -1.14 19.25 14.51
CA ALA A 224 -1.92 18.86 15.68
C ALA A 224 -1.79 19.87 16.83
N ARG A 225 -0.57 20.36 17.08
CA ARG A 225 -0.30 21.43 18.03
C ARG A 225 -1.05 22.70 17.65
N ASP A 226 -1.04 23.09 16.37
CA ASP A 226 -1.73 24.30 15.91
C ASP A 226 -3.26 24.18 16.10
N LEU A 227 -3.84 23.01 15.82
CA LEU A 227 -5.24 22.74 16.12
C LEU A 227 -5.56 22.87 17.61
N TYR A 228 -4.66 22.39 18.48
CA TYR A 228 -4.82 22.49 19.92
C TYR A 228 -4.71 23.95 20.42
N VAL A 229 -3.65 24.67 20.00
CA VAL A 229 -3.40 26.06 20.40
C VAL A 229 -4.50 27.00 19.90
N THR A 230 -5.09 26.71 18.74
CA THR A 230 -6.21 27.49 18.18
C THR A 230 -7.58 27.05 18.72
N GLY A 231 -7.62 26.12 19.68
CA GLY A 231 -8.85 25.63 20.33
C GLY A 231 -9.76 24.82 19.40
N ARG A 232 -9.26 24.35 18.26
CA ARG A 232 -10.00 23.48 17.33
C ARG A 232 -10.10 22.05 17.85
N VAL A 233 -9.21 21.65 18.76
CA VAL A 233 -9.28 20.40 19.51
C VAL A 233 -8.93 20.61 20.98
N ARG A 234 -9.37 19.69 21.85
CA ARG A 234 -9.05 19.71 23.30
C ARG A 234 -8.12 18.57 23.71
N ALA A 235 -8.15 17.45 23.00
CA ALA A 235 -7.25 16.33 23.19
C ALA A 235 -6.57 15.93 21.87
N ILE A 236 -5.39 15.32 21.97
CA ILE A 236 -4.64 14.78 20.85
C ILE A 236 -4.41 13.29 21.09
N LEU A 237 -4.96 12.45 20.22
CA LEU A 237 -4.70 11.01 20.17
C LEU A 237 -3.60 10.76 19.14
N VAL A 238 -2.43 10.29 19.59
CA VAL A 238 -1.30 9.93 18.73
C VAL A 238 -1.29 8.42 18.49
N SER A 239 -1.47 7.99 17.24
CA SER A 239 -1.65 6.58 16.89
C SER A 239 -0.54 6.09 15.98
N GLY A 240 0.23 5.11 16.43
CA GLY A 240 1.41 4.62 15.72
C GLY A 240 1.82 3.21 16.16
N ASP A 241 2.95 2.75 15.63
CA ASP A 241 3.47 1.40 15.84
C ASP A 241 4.42 1.33 17.06
N HIS A 242 4.25 0.30 17.88
CA HIS A 242 5.16 -0.09 18.97
C HIS A 242 5.48 -1.61 18.96
N MET A 243 5.44 -2.27 17.80
CA MET A 243 5.70 -3.73 17.70
C MET A 243 7.15 -4.12 18.02
N ARG A 244 8.09 -3.17 18.05
CA ARG A 244 9.49 -3.41 18.38
C ARG A 244 9.81 -2.73 19.69
N TRP A 245 10.43 -3.46 20.62
CA TRP A 245 10.83 -2.96 21.93
C TRP A 245 11.77 -1.74 21.88
N GLU A 246 12.49 -1.56 20.78
CA GLU A 246 13.40 -0.43 20.52
C GLU A 246 12.71 0.76 19.82
N TYR A 247 11.41 0.65 19.49
CA TYR A 247 10.71 1.63 18.66
C TYR A 247 9.34 1.96 19.29
N ASP A 248 9.24 3.14 19.92
CA ASP A 248 7.98 3.67 20.44
C ASP A 248 7.61 4.98 19.75
N GLU A 249 6.87 4.83 18.65
CA GLU A 249 6.43 5.98 17.88
C GLU A 249 5.44 6.88 18.62
N PRO A 250 4.37 6.36 19.24
CA PRO A 250 3.47 7.18 20.06
C PRO A 250 4.19 7.94 21.18
N GLN A 251 5.17 7.32 21.86
CA GLN A 251 5.96 8.03 22.87
C GLN A 251 6.77 9.18 22.28
N ALA A 252 7.47 8.96 21.15
CA ALA A 252 8.22 10.02 20.48
C ALA A 252 7.31 11.18 20.02
N MET A 253 6.08 10.87 19.59
CA MET A 253 5.06 11.87 19.25
C MET A 253 4.60 12.67 20.48
N ALA A 254 4.36 11.98 21.61
CA ALA A 254 3.94 12.61 22.85
C ALA A 254 5.03 13.52 23.41
N ASP A 255 6.27 13.04 23.49
CA ASP A 255 7.42 13.83 23.96
C ASP A 255 7.59 15.10 23.14
N TRP A 256 7.45 15.01 21.81
CA TRP A 256 7.52 16.16 20.93
C TRP A 256 6.41 17.18 21.20
N LEU A 257 5.16 16.73 21.36
CA LEU A 257 4.01 17.61 21.64
C LEU A 257 4.14 18.29 23.00
N VAL A 258 4.59 17.56 24.02
CA VAL A 258 4.85 18.09 25.36
C VAL A 258 5.97 19.11 25.32
N ALA A 259 7.08 18.82 24.65
CA ALA A 259 8.16 19.78 24.43
C ALA A 259 7.69 21.02 23.64
N ALA A 260 6.69 20.88 22.77
CA ALA A 260 6.08 21.97 22.02
C ALA A 260 4.98 22.74 22.78
N GLY A 261 4.74 22.40 24.06
CA GLY A 261 3.87 23.13 24.98
C GLY A 261 2.46 22.59 25.13
N VAL A 262 2.13 21.41 24.58
CA VAL A 262 0.86 20.73 24.85
C VAL A 262 0.95 20.04 26.22
N PRO A 263 0.00 20.24 27.15
CA PRO A 263 0.01 19.53 28.43
C PRO A 263 -0.04 18.01 28.22
N GLU A 264 0.82 17.27 28.93
CA GLU A 264 0.91 15.79 28.82
C GLU A 264 -0.45 15.11 28.97
N ARG A 265 -1.27 15.55 29.93
CA ARG A 265 -2.62 15.01 30.16
C ARG A 265 -3.59 15.17 28.98
N HIS A 266 -3.28 16.02 28.00
CA HIS A 266 -4.09 16.19 26.78
C HIS A 266 -3.55 15.39 25.59
N VAL A 267 -2.45 14.64 25.76
CA VAL A 267 -1.87 13.76 24.76
C VAL A 267 -2.11 12.31 25.18
N VAL A 268 -2.80 11.55 24.32
CA VAL A 268 -3.17 10.15 24.57
C VAL A 268 -2.47 9.28 23.53
N LEU A 269 -1.87 8.18 23.98
CA LEU A 269 -1.07 7.30 23.14
C LEU A 269 -1.88 6.09 22.70
N ASP A 270 -1.82 5.76 21.40
CA ASP A 270 -2.26 4.48 20.85
C ASP A 270 -1.08 3.73 20.23
N HIS A 271 -0.63 2.68 20.92
CA HIS A 271 0.52 1.83 20.55
C HIS A 271 0.20 0.70 19.55
N ALA A 272 -1.05 0.59 19.13
CA ALA A 272 -1.51 -0.47 18.21
C ALA A 272 -2.08 0.09 16.90
N GLY A 273 -1.63 1.27 16.50
CA GLY A 273 -1.97 1.93 15.23
C GLY A 273 -1.10 1.47 14.06
N PHE A 274 -1.05 0.16 13.76
CA PHE A 274 -0.09 -0.40 12.78
C PHE A 274 -0.36 -0.02 11.32
N ASP A 275 -1.63 0.22 10.98
CA ASP A 275 -2.00 0.89 9.75
C ASP A 275 -3.13 1.90 10.00
N THR A 276 -3.49 2.65 8.96
CA THR A 276 -4.55 3.67 9.05
C THR A 276 -5.91 3.07 9.42
N TYR A 277 -6.21 1.86 8.97
CA TYR A 277 -7.47 1.18 9.31
C TYR A 277 -7.48 0.87 10.80
N ASP A 278 -6.39 0.30 11.33
CA ASP A 278 -6.24 -0.02 12.75
C ASP A 278 -6.39 1.25 13.60
N SER A 279 -5.69 2.33 13.25
CA SER A 279 -5.77 3.63 13.94
C SER A 279 -7.22 4.16 13.99
N CYS A 280 -7.92 4.16 12.86
CA CYS A 280 -9.31 4.65 12.79
C CYS A 280 -10.28 3.75 13.57
N ALA A 281 -10.15 2.42 13.46
CA ALA A 281 -11.02 1.47 14.13
C ALA A 281 -10.81 1.48 15.66
N ARG A 282 -9.55 1.60 16.10
CA ARG A 282 -9.20 1.71 17.52
C ARG A 282 -9.64 3.05 18.10
N ALA A 283 -9.45 4.16 17.39
CA ALA A 283 -9.99 5.45 17.83
C ALA A 283 -11.48 5.34 18.19
N ALA A 284 -12.29 4.69 17.35
CA ALA A 284 -13.71 4.47 17.63
C ALA A 284 -13.96 3.47 18.78
N ARG A 285 -13.39 2.26 18.70
CA ARG A 285 -13.79 1.13 19.55
C ARG A 285 -13.06 1.06 20.90
N VAL A 286 -11.84 1.57 20.95
CA VAL A 286 -10.94 1.53 22.12
C VAL A 286 -11.02 2.82 22.89
N PHE A 287 -10.86 3.95 22.20
CA PHE A 287 -10.79 5.28 22.81
C PHE A 287 -12.13 6.02 22.79
N GLY A 288 -13.19 5.42 22.23
CA GLY A 288 -14.53 5.98 22.22
C GLY A 288 -14.68 7.27 21.38
N VAL A 289 -13.75 7.55 20.47
CA VAL A 289 -13.75 8.75 19.63
C VAL A 289 -14.87 8.65 18.60
N ARG A 290 -15.84 9.57 18.68
CA ARG A 290 -16.95 9.66 17.70
C ARG A 290 -16.81 10.79 16.69
N GLN A 291 -15.98 11.79 17.00
CA GLN A 291 -15.72 12.94 16.14
C GLN A 291 -14.27 13.35 16.30
N ALA A 292 -13.57 13.55 15.18
CA ALA A 292 -12.14 13.89 15.20
C ALA A 292 -11.71 14.74 14.00
N ILE A 293 -10.61 15.46 14.18
CA ILE A 293 -9.81 15.99 13.07
C ILE A 293 -8.63 15.05 12.86
N VAL A 294 -8.60 14.34 11.74
CA VAL A 294 -7.51 13.44 11.38
C VAL A 294 -6.37 14.25 10.76
N VAL A 295 -5.16 14.04 11.27
CA VAL A 295 -3.95 14.78 10.89
C VAL A 295 -2.93 13.82 10.26
N THR A 296 -2.51 14.15 9.03
CA THR A 296 -1.52 13.39 8.25
C THR A 296 -0.96 14.26 7.11
N GLN A 297 -0.21 13.73 6.15
CA GLN A 297 0.14 14.47 4.92
C GLN A 297 -1.05 14.55 3.95
N THR A 298 -1.10 15.61 3.14
CA THR A 298 -2.19 15.83 2.16
C THR A 298 -2.37 14.68 1.17
N PHE A 299 -1.29 14.01 0.73
CA PHE A 299 -1.40 12.85 -0.16
C PHE A 299 -2.12 11.65 0.49
N HIS A 300 -2.08 11.51 1.82
CA HIS A 300 -2.66 10.40 2.59
C HIS A 300 -4.07 10.74 3.12
N LEU A 301 -4.43 12.03 3.14
CA LEU A 301 -5.57 12.53 3.88
C LEU A 301 -6.92 11.94 3.41
N ALA A 302 -7.10 11.76 2.09
CA ALA A 302 -8.34 11.23 1.54
C ALA A 302 -8.65 9.81 2.04
N ARG A 303 -7.64 8.92 2.07
CA ARG A 303 -7.78 7.56 2.59
C ARG A 303 -8.06 7.55 4.08
N ALA A 304 -7.32 8.35 4.84
CA ALA A 304 -7.47 8.44 6.29
C ALA A 304 -8.88 8.88 6.70
N VAL A 305 -9.38 9.98 6.11
CA VAL A 305 -10.74 10.47 6.35
C VAL A 305 -11.78 9.43 5.94
N THR A 306 -11.64 8.82 4.76
CA THR A 306 -12.57 7.79 4.28
C THR A 306 -12.67 6.62 5.25
N LEU A 307 -11.53 6.09 5.70
CA LEU A 307 -11.49 4.96 6.64
C LEU A 307 -12.14 5.33 7.96
N CYS A 308 -11.75 6.45 8.58
CA CYS A 308 -12.30 6.88 9.86
C CYS A 308 -13.82 7.07 9.81
N ARG A 309 -14.33 7.72 8.76
CA ARG A 309 -15.79 7.89 8.55
C ARG A 309 -16.53 6.56 8.38
N ARG A 310 -15.96 5.65 7.59
CA ARG A 310 -16.54 4.32 7.38
C ARG A 310 -16.48 3.43 8.61
N LEU A 311 -15.59 3.73 9.55
CA LEU A 311 -15.42 3.03 10.83
C LEU A 311 -16.16 3.72 12.00
N GLY A 312 -17.01 4.70 11.71
CA GLY A 312 -17.91 5.31 12.70
C GLY A 312 -17.36 6.55 13.41
N VAL A 313 -16.25 7.12 12.95
CA VAL A 313 -15.73 8.41 13.42
C VAL A 313 -16.16 9.52 12.45
N ASP A 314 -16.94 10.49 12.90
CA ASP A 314 -17.21 11.71 12.13
C ASP A 314 -15.92 12.53 11.98
N ALA A 315 -15.17 12.22 10.92
CA ALA A 315 -13.84 12.75 10.69
C ALA A 315 -13.84 13.87 9.66
N ALA A 316 -13.19 14.98 10.02
CA ALA A 316 -12.61 15.95 9.11
C ALA A 316 -11.10 15.69 8.97
N GLY A 317 -10.49 16.13 7.87
CA GLY A 317 -9.05 15.96 7.64
C GLY A 317 -8.33 17.30 7.55
N VAL A 318 -7.17 17.42 8.21
CA VAL A 318 -6.21 18.51 7.99
C VAL A 318 -4.85 17.92 7.62
N GLY A 319 -4.36 18.30 6.45
CA GLY A 319 -3.13 17.75 5.88
C GLY A 319 -1.95 18.70 6.00
N ASP A 320 -0.75 18.15 6.20
CA ASP A 320 0.51 18.83 5.96
C ASP A 320 0.98 18.60 4.50
N ASP A 321 1.47 19.66 3.87
CA ASP A 321 2.19 19.63 2.59
C ASP A 321 3.55 20.33 2.63
N THR A 322 3.99 20.82 3.80
CA THR A 322 5.26 21.56 3.93
C THR A 322 6.48 20.70 3.58
N VAL A 323 6.39 19.39 3.83
CA VAL A 323 7.42 18.40 3.49
C VAL A 323 7.39 17.95 2.03
N ALA A 324 6.46 18.46 1.19
CA ALA A 324 6.45 18.21 -0.25
C ALA A 324 7.71 18.74 -0.96
N ARG A 325 8.49 19.61 -0.29
CA ARG A 325 9.85 19.99 -0.71
C ARG A 325 10.77 18.79 -0.93
N TYR A 326 10.56 17.68 -0.21
CA TYR A 326 11.24 16.41 -0.42
C TYR A 326 10.59 15.62 -1.55
N ARG A 327 10.80 16.09 -2.79
CA ARG A 327 10.09 15.63 -4.00
C ARG A 327 10.11 14.11 -4.19
N LEU A 328 11.26 13.47 -3.99
CA LEU A 328 11.41 12.03 -4.20
C LEU A 328 10.63 11.20 -3.16
N PRO A 329 10.84 11.39 -1.83
CA PRO A 329 9.98 10.77 -0.82
C PRO A 329 8.50 11.06 -1.02
N TRP A 330 8.13 12.32 -1.29
CA TRP A 330 6.74 12.72 -1.51
C TRP A 330 6.09 11.98 -2.68
N PHE A 331 6.77 11.92 -3.83
CA PHE A 331 6.29 11.20 -5.00
C PHE A 331 6.18 9.70 -4.73
N ALA A 332 7.18 9.11 -4.07
CA ALA A 332 7.17 7.69 -3.75
C ALA A 332 6.05 7.32 -2.77
N ALA A 333 5.74 8.19 -1.80
CA ALA A 333 4.61 8.02 -0.90
C ALA A 333 3.26 8.17 -1.63
N SER A 334 3.13 9.24 -2.44
CA SER A 334 1.94 9.50 -3.26
C SER A 334 1.64 8.36 -4.25
N ALA A 335 2.67 7.76 -4.85
CA ALA A 335 2.52 6.63 -5.76
C ALA A 335 2.05 5.36 -5.02
N ARG A 336 2.61 5.08 -3.84
CA ARG A 336 2.17 3.95 -2.99
C ARG A 336 0.72 4.11 -2.53
N GLU A 337 0.25 5.35 -2.38
CA GLU A 337 -1.12 5.63 -1.94
C GLU A 337 -2.18 5.03 -2.88
N GLN A 338 -1.89 4.91 -4.18
CA GLN A 338 -2.81 4.26 -5.12
C GLN A 338 -3.04 2.78 -4.81
N LEU A 339 -2.02 2.08 -4.34
CA LEU A 339 -2.17 0.70 -3.88
C LEU A 339 -2.83 0.65 -2.49
N ALA A 340 -2.53 1.63 -1.64
CA ALA A 340 -3.16 1.75 -0.33
C ALA A 340 -4.67 2.02 -0.43
N HIS A 341 -5.15 2.71 -1.47
CA HIS A 341 -6.57 2.86 -1.76
C HIS A 341 -7.25 1.52 -2.04
N VAL A 342 -6.61 0.64 -2.82
CA VAL A 342 -7.14 -0.72 -3.08
C VAL A 342 -7.20 -1.52 -1.77
N LYS A 343 -6.13 -1.47 -0.97
CA LYS A 343 -6.11 -2.11 0.36
C LYS A 343 -7.23 -1.57 1.27
N ALA A 344 -7.40 -0.25 1.35
CA ALA A 344 -8.43 0.36 2.18
C ALA A 344 -9.85 -0.09 1.78
N VAL A 345 -10.15 -0.17 0.49
CA VAL A 345 -11.42 -0.73 0.01
C VAL A 345 -11.56 -2.20 0.42
N ALA A 346 -10.50 -3.00 0.28
CA ALA A 346 -10.53 -4.41 0.70
C ALA A 346 -10.72 -4.57 2.23
N ASP A 347 -10.06 -3.76 3.05
CA ASP A 347 -10.23 -3.77 4.51
C ASP A 347 -11.68 -3.40 4.90
N LEU A 348 -12.26 -2.39 4.25
CA LEU A 348 -13.65 -1.98 4.49
C LEU A 348 -14.67 -3.04 4.05
N VAL A 349 -14.45 -3.67 2.90
CA VAL A 349 -15.33 -4.75 2.39
C VAL A 349 -15.24 -5.99 3.27
N SER A 350 -14.04 -6.34 3.72
CA SER A 350 -13.85 -7.50 4.61
C SER A 350 -14.34 -7.25 6.03
N GLY A 351 -14.37 -5.98 6.48
CA GLY A 351 -14.72 -5.64 7.85
C GLY A 351 -13.76 -6.25 8.87
N ARG A 352 -12.48 -6.40 8.50
CA ARG A 352 -11.49 -7.04 9.37
C ARG A 352 -11.40 -6.34 10.73
N ASP A 353 -11.17 -7.09 11.80
CA ASP A 353 -10.80 -6.45 13.06
C ASP A 353 -9.39 -5.83 12.98
N PRO A 354 -9.09 -4.81 13.82
CA PRO A 354 -7.73 -4.33 14.00
C PRO A 354 -6.80 -5.45 14.46
N VAL A 355 -5.54 -5.42 14.04
CA VAL A 355 -4.55 -6.46 14.41
C VAL A 355 -4.47 -6.64 15.93
N HIS A 356 -4.52 -5.53 16.67
CA HIS A 356 -4.68 -5.54 18.11
C HIS A 356 -5.80 -4.57 18.51
N LEU A 357 -6.94 -5.09 18.97
CA LEU A 357 -8.03 -4.25 19.46
C LEU A 357 -7.81 -3.82 20.92
N GLY A 358 -7.22 -4.64 21.77
CA GLY A 358 -7.03 -4.29 23.19
C GLY A 358 -8.34 -4.11 23.98
N ARG A 359 -8.23 -3.59 25.20
CA ARG A 359 -9.38 -3.21 26.06
C ARG A 359 -9.76 -1.77 25.79
N GLN A 360 -10.97 -1.36 26.18
CA GLN A 360 -11.33 0.06 26.16
C GLN A 360 -10.42 0.87 27.09
N GLU A 361 -10.07 2.07 26.64
CA GLU A 361 -9.20 3.00 27.35
C GLU A 361 -9.91 4.31 27.62
N THR A 362 -9.69 4.90 28.81
CA THR A 362 -10.33 6.14 29.24
C THR A 362 -9.52 7.38 28.91
N GLY A 363 -8.26 7.26 28.45
CA GLY A 363 -7.34 8.38 28.32
C GLY A 363 -7.89 9.56 27.51
N VAL A 364 -8.64 9.31 26.44
CA VAL A 364 -9.32 10.38 25.68
C VAL A 364 -10.43 11.04 26.48
N ALA A 365 -11.26 10.25 27.19
CA ALA A 365 -12.32 10.80 28.01
C ALA A 365 -11.74 11.65 29.16
N ASP A 366 -10.70 11.16 29.82
CA ASP A 366 -10.01 11.85 30.90
C ASP A 366 -9.42 13.18 30.40
N ALA A 367 -8.69 13.16 29.27
CA ALA A 367 -8.12 14.34 28.63
C ALA A 367 -9.17 15.40 28.24
N LEU A 368 -10.38 14.98 27.85
CA LEU A 368 -11.47 15.90 27.47
C LEU A 368 -12.14 16.58 28.68
N THR A 369 -11.89 16.10 29.90
CA THR A 369 -12.48 16.61 31.15
C THR A 369 -11.52 17.43 32.01
N SER A 370 -10.25 17.57 31.61
CA SER A 370 -9.14 18.13 32.41
C SER A 370 -8.68 19.56 32.08
#